data_AF-A0A497H8Q5-F1
#
_entry.id   AF-A0A497H8Q5-F1
#
_cell.length_a   1.000
_cell.length_b   1.000
_cell.length_c   1.000
_cell.angle_alpha   90.00
_cell.angle_beta   90.00
_cell.angle_gamma   90.00
#
_symmetry.space_group_name_H-M   'P 1'
#
loop_
_entity.id
_entity.type
_entity.pdbx_description
1 polymer ?
#
loop_
_entity_poly.entity_id
_entity_poly.type
_entity_poly.pdbx_seq_one_letter_code
_entity_poly.pdbx_strand_id
1 'polypeptide(L)'
;HEHPSIALYTDIGVKEKIKCFLYGVFGDKQVIVLPAFSYLAPGSDINLIPREELLSPILRTIDIDEMQVIGIIEEDRLLKFPNIGELRRIYANY
;
A
#
# COMPACT_ATOMS: atom_id res chain seq x y z
N HIS A 1 -10.63 -1.60 8.64
CA HIS A 1 -9.69 -2.40 9.45
C HIS A 1 -8.25 -2.09 9.09
N GLU A 2 -7.92 -2.00 7.80
CA GLU A 2 -6.69 -1.32 7.35
C GLU A 2 -7.02 -0.27 6.30
N HIS A 3 -6.24 0.81 6.32
CA HIS A 3 -6.30 1.89 5.35
C HIS A 3 -4.91 1.96 4.71
N PRO A 4 -4.74 1.59 3.44
CA PRO A 4 -3.42 1.39 2.87
C PRO A 4 -2.69 2.70 2.63
N SER A 5 -1.39 2.59 2.84
CA SER A 5 -0.37 3.55 2.48
C SER A 5 0.89 2.77 2.12
N ILE A 6 1.81 3.42 1.40
CA ILE A 6 3.14 2.89 1.17
C ILE A 6 4.17 3.77 1.86
N ALA A 7 5.26 3.15 2.30
CA ALA A 7 6.46 3.80 2.75
C ALA A 7 7.49 3.83 1.62
N LEU A 8 8.05 5.02 1.36
CA LEU A 8 9.20 5.22 0.49
C LEU A 8 10.36 5.72 1.33
N TYR A 9 11.59 5.38 0.95
CA TYR A 9 12.78 5.83 1.65
C TYR A 9 13.60 6.74 0.73
N THR A 10 14.07 7.85 1.30
CA THR A 10 15.04 8.74 0.66
C THR A 10 16.45 8.15 0.73
N ASP A 11 17.38 8.71 -0.04
CA ASP A 11 18.79 8.26 -0.06
C ASP A 11 19.48 8.37 1.32
N ILE A 12 18.98 9.25 2.20
CA ILE A 12 19.46 9.43 3.57
C ILE A 12 18.67 8.61 4.60
N GLY A 13 17.78 7.70 4.15
CA GLY A 13 17.04 6.77 5.01
C GLY A 13 15.79 7.35 5.69
N VAL A 14 15.38 8.58 5.34
CA VAL A 14 14.12 9.15 5.85
C VAL A 14 12.93 8.45 5.18
N LYS A 15 11.98 7.98 6.00
CA LYS A 15 10.73 7.34 5.55
C LYS A 15 9.67 8.39 5.23
N GLU A 16 9.25 8.44 3.97
CA GLU A 16 8.12 9.19 3.48
C GLU A 16 6.90 8.28 3.32
N LYS A 17 5.71 8.80 3.67
CA LYS A 17 4.48 8.02 3.68
C LYS A 17 3.47 8.57 2.67
N ILE A 18 2.99 7.70 1.80
CA ILE A 18 2.02 8.06 0.76
C ILE A 18 0.75 7.23 0.96
N LYS A 19 -0.39 7.92 1.18
CA LYS A 19 -1.71 7.27 1.16
C LYS A 19 -1.96 6.72 -0.24
N CYS A 20 -2.55 5.53 -0.34
CA CYS A 20 -2.76 4.92 -1.65
C CYS A 20 -4.09 4.18 -1.74
N PHE A 21 -4.56 3.98 -2.96
CA PHE A 21 -5.46 2.89 -3.27
C PHE A 21 -4.64 1.64 -3.57
N LEU A 22 -5.17 0.49 -3.19
CA LEU A 22 -4.71 -0.79 -3.72
C LEU A 22 -5.76 -1.35 -4.66
N TYR A 23 -5.34 -1.72 -5.87
CA TYR A 23 -6.20 -2.32 -6.89
C TYR A 23 -5.70 -3.71 -7.25
N GLY A 24 -6.59 -4.70 -7.24
CA GLY A 24 -6.26 -6.07 -7.57
C GLY A 24 -7.47 -6.88 -8.01
N VAL A 25 -7.27 -8.19 -8.15
CA VAL A 25 -8.31 -9.13 -8.56
C VAL A 25 -8.42 -10.25 -7.52
N PHE A 26 -9.65 -10.63 -7.17
CA PHE A 26 -9.95 -11.78 -6.34
C PHE A 26 -10.97 -12.67 -7.04
N GLY A 27 -10.50 -13.79 -7.59
CA GLY A 27 -11.31 -14.62 -8.48
C GLY A 27 -11.65 -13.86 -9.76
N ASP A 28 -12.94 -13.64 -10.00
CA ASP A 28 -13.49 -12.89 -11.14
C ASP A 28 -13.82 -11.42 -10.79
N LYS A 29 -13.55 -10.98 -9.56
CA LYS A 29 -13.93 -9.66 -9.06
C LYS A 29 -12.74 -8.71 -8.97
N GLN A 30 -12.97 -7.47 -9.37
CA GLN A 30 -12.05 -6.37 -9.10
C GLN A 30 -12.20 -5.93 -7.64
N VAL A 31 -11.07 -5.69 -6.97
CA VAL A 31 -11.02 -5.25 -5.57
C VAL A 31 -10.26 -3.93 -5.50
N ILE A 32 -10.86 -2.96 -4.81
CA ILE A 32 -10.23 -1.68 -4.49
C ILE A 32 -10.22 -1.53 -2.97
N VAL A 33 -9.07 -1.20 -2.41
CA VAL A 33 -8.90 -0.88 -0.98
C VAL A 33 -8.70 0.62 -0.85
N LEU A 34 -9.54 1.25 -0.03
CA LEU A 34 -9.58 2.71 0.09
C LEU A 34 -8.61 3.21 1.17
N PRO A 35 -7.84 4.29 0.90
CA PRO A 35 -6.96 4.93 1.88
C PRO A 35 -7.73 5.51 3.06
N ALA A 36 -6.99 5.97 4.06
CA ALA A 36 -7.56 6.74 5.15
C ALA A 36 -7.87 8.17 4.66
N PHE A 37 -9.15 8.50 4.55
CA PHE A 37 -9.58 9.86 4.20
C PHE A 37 -9.41 10.87 5.34
N SER A 38 -9.18 10.40 6.58
CA SER A 38 -8.91 11.28 7.72
C SER A 38 -7.46 11.80 7.67
N TYR A 39 -7.27 13.10 7.91
CA TYR A 39 -5.94 13.70 8.10
C TYR A 39 -5.20 13.08 9.30
N LEU A 40 -5.95 12.74 10.36
CA LEU A 40 -5.39 12.22 11.61
C LEU A 40 -5.05 10.72 11.55
N ALA A 41 -5.48 10.01 10.51
CA ALA A 41 -5.20 8.59 10.34
C ALA A 41 -4.22 8.41 9.17
N PRO A 42 -2.94 8.07 9.44
CA PRO A 42 -1.93 7.96 8.38
C PRO A 42 -2.16 6.73 7.49
N GLY A 43 -2.84 5.70 7.99
CA GLY A 43 -2.94 4.39 7.33
C GLY A 43 -1.82 3.43 7.73
N SER A 44 -1.81 2.24 7.15
CA SER A 44 -0.84 1.16 7.38
C SER A 44 0.18 1.10 6.25
N ASP A 45 1.48 0.98 6.56
CA ASP A 45 2.56 0.90 5.56
C ASP A 45 2.59 -0.51 4.95
N ILE A 46 1.72 -0.78 3.98
CA ILE A 46 1.43 -2.15 3.49
C ILE A 46 2.66 -2.85 2.92
N ASN A 47 3.55 -2.10 2.28
CA ASN A 47 4.80 -2.64 1.73
C ASN A 47 5.86 -2.96 2.81
N LEU A 48 5.62 -2.62 4.08
CA LEU A 48 6.51 -2.96 5.20
C LEU A 48 5.91 -4.00 6.17
N ILE A 49 4.58 -4.18 6.15
CA ILE A 49 3.88 -5.11 7.04
C ILE A 49 3.84 -6.49 6.37
N PRO A 50 4.32 -7.56 7.03
CA PRO A 50 4.17 -8.92 6.55
C PRO A 50 2.70 -9.30 6.35
N ARG A 51 2.40 -10.16 5.37
CA ARG A 51 1.02 -10.56 5.06
C ARG A 51 0.28 -11.12 6.27
N GLU A 52 0.99 -11.84 7.12
CA GLU A 52 0.48 -12.53 8.31
C GLU A 52 0.00 -11.53 9.39
N GLU A 53 0.54 -10.32 9.38
CA GLU A 53 0.28 -9.27 10.36
C GLU A 53 -0.86 -8.32 9.95
N LEU A 54 -1.25 -8.30 8.67
CA LEU A 54 -2.34 -7.47 8.15
C LEU A 54 -3.63 -7.71 8.93
N LEU A 55 -4.32 -6.69 9.43
CA LEU A 55 -5.55 -6.88 10.22
C LEU A 55 -6.75 -7.33 9.38
N SER A 56 -6.73 -7.06 8.08
CA SER A 56 -7.83 -7.35 7.17
C SER A 56 -7.79 -8.81 6.67
N PRO A 57 -8.77 -9.66 7.01
CA PRO A 57 -8.78 -11.05 6.58
C PRO A 57 -8.76 -11.21 5.06
N ILE A 58 -9.44 -10.32 4.33
CA ILE A 58 -9.46 -10.36 2.85
C ILE A 58 -8.09 -10.05 2.25
N LEU A 59 -7.32 -9.14 2.85
CA LEU A 59 -5.95 -8.83 2.39
C LEU A 59 -4.98 -9.97 2.72
N ARG A 60 -5.28 -10.77 3.76
CA ARG A 60 -4.56 -12.03 4.01
C ARG A 60 -4.92 -13.12 3.01
N THR A 61 -6.08 -13.08 2.36
CA THR A 61 -6.50 -14.10 1.39
C THR A 61 -6.07 -13.77 -0.03
N ILE A 62 -6.19 -12.51 -0.44
CA ILE A 62 -5.72 -12.02 -1.74
C ILE A 62 -4.20 -12.09 -1.80
N ASP A 63 -3.66 -12.31 -2.99
CA ASP A 63 -2.24 -12.10 -3.24
C ASP A 63 -1.93 -10.60 -3.24
N ILE A 64 -1.59 -10.08 -2.05
CA ILE A 64 -1.36 -8.65 -1.87
C ILE A 64 -0.17 -8.14 -2.67
N ASP A 65 0.81 -9.01 -2.97
CA ASP A 65 2.03 -8.62 -3.68
C ASP A 65 1.74 -8.26 -5.14
N GLU A 66 0.70 -8.84 -5.73
CA GLU A 66 0.23 -8.53 -7.09
C GLU A 66 -0.66 -7.28 -7.14
N MET A 67 -1.03 -6.69 -6.00
CA MET A 67 -1.88 -5.51 -5.97
C MET A 67 -1.14 -4.27 -6.46
N GLN A 68 -1.75 -3.59 -7.42
CA GLN A 68 -1.27 -2.33 -7.98
C GLN A 68 -1.46 -1.19 -6.99
N VAL A 69 -0.45 -0.33 -6.87
CA VAL A 69 -0.48 0.82 -5.95
C VAL A 69 -0.75 2.10 -6.73
N ILE A 70 -1.81 2.81 -6.34
CA ILE A 70 -2.13 4.15 -6.84
C ILE A 70 -2.00 5.13 -5.68
N GLY A 71 -0.87 5.83 -5.59
CA GLY A 71 -0.60 6.81 -4.55
C GLY A 71 -1.34 8.11 -4.77
N ILE A 72 -1.77 8.74 -3.68
CA ILE A 72 -2.35 10.08 -3.64
C ILE A 72 -1.24 11.03 -3.22
N ILE A 73 -0.85 11.93 -4.12
CA ILE A 73 0.14 12.97 -3.87
C ILE A 73 -0.57 14.32 -3.67
N GLU A 74 0.20 15.40 -3.50
CA GLU A 74 -0.34 16.75 -3.31
C GLU A 74 -1.35 17.15 -4.39
N GLU A 75 -2.31 17.99 -3.99
CA GLU A 75 -3.44 18.43 -4.84
C GLU A 75 -4.32 17.27 -5.35
N ASP A 76 -4.42 16.19 -4.58
CA ASP A 76 -5.20 14.98 -4.90
C ASP A 76 -4.84 14.33 -6.24
N ARG A 77 -3.62 14.57 -6.73
CA ARG A 77 -3.13 13.91 -7.94
C ARG A 77 -2.83 12.45 -7.66
N LEU A 78 -3.03 11.61 -8.68
CA LEU A 78 -2.80 10.18 -8.60
C LEU A 78 -1.52 9.80 -9.33
N LEU A 79 -0.66 9.03 -8.66
CA LEU A 79 0.54 8.47 -9.26
C LEU A 79 0.52 6.95 -9.17
N LYS A 80 0.83 6.28 -10.29
CA LYS A 80 0.98 4.82 -10.32
C LYS A 80 2.38 4.45 -9.85
N PHE A 81 2.44 3.61 -8.83
CA PHE A 81 3.68 3.04 -8.30
C PHE A 81 3.83 1.59 -8.77
N PRO A 82 4.98 0.93 -8.51
CA PRO A 82 5.10 -0.52 -8.63
C PRO A 82 4.08 -1.26 -7.75
N ASN A 83 3.87 -2.55 -8.01
CA ASN A 83 3.01 -3.36 -7.14
C ASN A 83 3.65 -3.57 -5.75
N ILE A 84 2.87 -4.07 -4.79
CA ILE A 84 3.36 -4.24 -3.41
C ILE A 84 4.57 -5.18 -3.33
N GLY A 85 4.58 -6.25 -4.12
CA GLY A 85 5.70 -7.21 -4.15
C GLY A 85 7.00 -6.58 -4.65
N GLU A 86 6.93 -5.73 -5.68
CA GLU A 86 8.05 -4.95 -6.17
C GLU A 86 8.56 -3.96 -5.12
N LEU A 87 7.65 -3.23 -4.46
CA LEU A 87 8.03 -2.29 -3.39
C LEU A 87 8.69 -3.02 -2.21
N ARG A 88 8.17 -4.19 -1.81
CA ARG A 88 8.79 -5.04 -0.78
C ARG A 88 10.20 -5.47 -1.19
N ARG A 89 10.43 -5.85 -2.45
CA ARG A 89 11.76 -6.21 -2.96
C ARG A 89 12.73 -5.02 -2.95
N ILE A 90 12.27 -3.83 -3.33
CA ILE A 90 13.09 -2.60 -3.33
C ILE A 90 13.56 -2.28 -1.91
N TYR A 91 12.69 -2.42 -0.92
CA TYR A 91 12.96 -2.06 0.47
C TYR A 91 13.33 -3.23 1.39
N ALA A 92 13.56 -4.43 0.85
CA ALA A 92 13.93 -5.60 1.66
C ALA A 92 15.26 -5.45 2.42
N ASN A 93 16.09 -4.46 2.03
CA ASN A 93 17.41 -4.20 2.60
C ASN A 93 17.49 -2.88 3.38
N TYR A 94 16.36 -2.19 3.59
CA TYR A 94 16.23 -1.03 4.47
C TYR A 94 15.61 -1.45 5.80
#